data_AF-A0A9E2JF73-F1
#
_entry.id   AF-A0A9E2JF73-F1
#
_cell.length_a   1.000
_cell.length_b   1.000
_cell.length_c   1.000
_cell.angle_alpha   90.00
_cell.angle_beta   90.00
_cell.angle_gamma   90.00
#
_symmetry.space_group_name_H-M   'P 1'
#
loop_
_entity.id
_entity.type
_entity.pdbx_description
1 polymer ?
#
loop_
_entity_poly.entity_id
_entity_poly.type
_entity_poly.pdbx_seq_one_letter_code
_entity_poly.pdbx_strand_id
1 'polypeptide(L)'
;MTLLLLFPWAVPQARGASGEIPLPPELAEKNLGDKTDSLEIANCFLRIPYRDDGTVDEFGRWTLLARPDRFFTRPGLNCSGLLVSLGRFLLGKNFTLDEVNRDALGDSGPDSKWGKNWDYGWDLIMNLSLGLERRVIMPDGYEPVAEVQGAENQRGFDLQDDGMWSSVLPRMEPGRFYPFSISKARGRGWLHYHVGLFLADGRGKVWLYQSTRTGNAYRAEMTSPAGMRRFKEAFRRTRTGVKKILILEVPLPEHSRP
;
A
#
# COMPACT_ATOMS: atom_id res chain seq x y z
N MET A 1 4.15 -46.02 26.80
CA MET A 1 3.22 -45.18 26.01
C MET A 1 3.95 -43.87 25.75
N THR A 2 4.60 -43.76 24.59
CA THR A 2 5.41 -42.58 24.24
C THR A 2 4.54 -41.64 23.41
N LEU A 3 4.27 -40.45 23.94
CA LEU A 3 3.51 -39.41 23.25
C LEU A 3 4.40 -38.80 22.15
N LEU A 4 4.13 -39.14 20.89
CA LEU A 4 4.71 -38.44 19.74
C LEU A 4 4.06 -37.06 19.65
N LEU A 5 4.81 -36.03 20.05
CA LEU A 5 4.52 -34.64 19.70
C LEU A 5 4.71 -34.51 18.18
N LEU A 6 3.61 -34.53 17.45
CA LEU A 6 3.55 -34.14 16.05
C LEU A 6 3.81 -32.63 15.96
N PHE A 7 5.07 -32.24 15.79
CA PHE A 7 5.41 -30.92 15.28
C PHE A 7 4.76 -30.79 13.89
N PRO A 8 3.97 -29.73 13.61
CA PRO A 8 3.48 -29.52 12.27
C PRO A 8 4.71 -29.30 11.38
N TRP A 9 4.77 -30.12 10.34
CA TRP A 9 5.88 -30.17 9.42
C TRP A 9 6.15 -28.78 8.85
N ALA A 10 7.42 -28.39 8.82
CA ALA A 10 7.86 -27.22 8.08
C ALA A 10 7.53 -27.45 6.60
N VAL A 11 6.39 -26.91 6.16
CA VAL A 11 6.06 -26.82 4.75
C VAL A 11 7.15 -25.96 4.11
N PRO A 12 7.85 -26.43 3.08
CA PRO A 12 8.80 -25.60 2.34
C PRO A 12 8.08 -24.33 1.88
N GLN A 13 8.47 -23.18 2.40
CA GLN A 13 7.89 -21.90 1.99
C GLN A 13 8.42 -21.56 0.60
N ALA A 14 7.51 -21.37 -0.35
CA ALA A 14 7.86 -20.76 -1.63
C ALA A 14 8.42 -19.35 -1.37
N ARG A 15 9.46 -18.98 -2.13
CA ARG A 15 10.16 -17.70 -2.00
C ARG A 15 9.97 -16.88 -3.28
N GLY A 16 9.97 -15.55 -3.15
CA GLY A 16 9.93 -14.62 -4.29
C GLY A 16 11.18 -14.72 -5.18
N ALA A 17 11.21 -13.97 -6.29
CA ALA A 17 12.29 -13.98 -7.29
C ALA A 17 13.69 -13.68 -6.70
N SER A 18 13.77 -12.95 -5.58
CA SER A 18 15.03 -12.68 -4.86
C SER A 18 15.43 -13.79 -3.86
N GLY A 19 14.58 -14.80 -3.65
CA GLY A 19 14.80 -15.84 -2.64
C GLY A 19 14.58 -15.39 -1.18
N GLU A 20 14.25 -14.12 -0.93
CA GLU A 20 14.24 -13.54 0.43
C GLU A 20 12.84 -13.23 0.98
N ILE A 21 11.81 -13.17 0.12
CA ILE A 21 10.46 -12.81 0.53
C ILE A 21 9.57 -14.07 0.56
N PRO A 22 9.10 -14.51 1.73
CA PRO A 22 8.21 -15.66 1.83
C PRO A 22 6.86 -15.41 1.14
N LEU A 23 6.38 -16.42 0.42
CA LEU A 23 5.11 -16.36 -0.31
C LEU A 23 4.00 -17.05 0.48
N PRO A 24 2.88 -16.36 0.75
CA PRO A 24 1.63 -17.02 1.09
C PRO A 24 1.24 -18.05 0.01
N PRO A 25 0.66 -19.20 0.37
CA PRO A 25 0.30 -20.25 -0.59
C PRO A 25 -0.52 -19.75 -1.78
N GLU A 26 -1.52 -18.89 -1.54
CA GLU A 26 -2.42 -18.37 -2.57
C GLU A 26 -1.73 -17.43 -3.57
N LEU A 27 -0.58 -16.86 -3.19
CA LEU A 27 0.25 -16.04 -4.08
C LEU A 27 1.28 -16.89 -4.82
N ALA A 28 1.78 -17.96 -4.19
CA ALA A 28 2.62 -18.96 -4.85
C ALA A 28 1.86 -19.65 -5.99
N GLU A 29 0.59 -20.00 -5.80
CA GLU A 29 -0.29 -20.56 -6.85
C GLU A 29 -0.48 -19.63 -8.06
N LYS A 30 -0.26 -18.33 -7.87
CA LYS A 30 -0.30 -17.32 -8.94
C LYS A 30 1.07 -17.06 -9.57
N ASN A 31 2.05 -17.92 -9.28
CA ASN A 31 3.44 -17.83 -9.72
C ASN A 31 4.08 -16.47 -9.40
N LEU A 32 3.71 -15.85 -8.28
CA LEU A 32 4.25 -14.54 -7.89
C LEU A 32 5.79 -14.56 -7.81
N GLY A 33 6.38 -15.68 -7.39
CA GLY A 33 7.83 -15.84 -7.30
C GLY A 33 8.57 -15.75 -8.62
N ASP A 34 7.89 -15.97 -9.75
CA ASP A 34 8.50 -15.95 -11.09
C ASP A 34 8.25 -14.61 -11.81
N LYS A 35 7.53 -13.68 -11.17
CA LYS A 35 7.17 -12.39 -11.79
C LYS A 35 8.25 -11.35 -11.55
N THR A 36 8.65 -10.66 -12.62
CA THR A 36 9.58 -9.53 -12.60
C THR A 36 8.91 -8.22 -13.02
N ASP A 37 7.89 -8.28 -13.88
CA ASP A 37 7.10 -7.10 -14.25
C ASP A 37 6.25 -6.61 -13.07
N SER A 38 6.33 -5.31 -12.79
CA SER A 38 5.62 -4.66 -11.68
C SER A 38 4.09 -4.84 -11.73
N LEU A 39 3.49 -4.81 -12.92
CA LEU A 39 2.04 -4.98 -13.06
C LEU A 39 1.66 -6.45 -12.89
N GLU A 40 2.44 -7.38 -13.42
CA GLU A 40 2.23 -8.81 -13.19
C GLU A 40 2.33 -9.17 -11.70
N ILE A 41 3.35 -8.67 -11.00
CA ILE A 41 3.49 -8.77 -9.54
C ILE A 41 2.21 -8.27 -8.86
N ALA A 42 1.78 -7.05 -9.18
CA ALA A 42 0.62 -6.45 -8.56
C ALA A 42 -0.69 -7.19 -8.87
N ASN A 43 -0.81 -7.76 -10.07
CA ASN A 43 -1.98 -8.52 -10.51
C ASN A 43 -2.16 -9.83 -9.72
N CYS A 44 -1.08 -10.43 -9.19
CA CYS A 44 -1.18 -11.59 -8.30
C CYS A 44 -2.00 -11.28 -7.04
N PHE A 45 -2.09 -10.03 -6.60
CA PHE A 45 -2.86 -9.65 -5.41
C PHE A 45 -4.35 -9.44 -5.65
N LEU A 46 -4.80 -9.41 -6.91
CA LEU A 46 -6.20 -9.17 -7.22
C LEU A 46 -7.10 -10.28 -6.67
N ARG A 47 -8.30 -9.86 -6.26
CA ARG A 47 -9.37 -10.70 -5.70
C ARG A 47 -9.07 -11.31 -4.33
N ILE A 48 -7.94 -10.99 -3.70
CA ILE A 48 -7.73 -11.35 -2.29
C ILE A 48 -8.83 -10.69 -1.45
N PRO A 49 -9.57 -11.46 -0.63
CA PRO A 49 -10.68 -10.92 0.16
C PRO A 49 -10.27 -9.77 1.06
N TYR A 50 -11.18 -8.83 1.28
CA TYR A 50 -10.95 -7.83 2.31
C TYR A 50 -11.09 -8.46 3.70
N ARG A 51 -10.11 -8.22 4.56
CA ARG A 51 -10.19 -8.52 6.01
C ARG A 51 -9.86 -7.26 6.77
N ASP A 52 -10.68 -6.91 7.75
CA ASP A 52 -10.36 -5.81 8.66
C ASP A 52 -8.99 -6.06 9.30
N ASP A 53 -8.09 -5.11 9.09
CA ASP A 53 -6.70 -5.18 9.57
C ASP A 53 -5.83 -6.30 8.99
N GLY A 54 -6.32 -7.01 7.98
CA GLY A 54 -5.62 -8.16 7.39
C GLY A 54 -4.34 -7.77 6.66
N THR A 55 -3.28 -8.54 6.88
CA THR A 55 -1.97 -8.41 6.24
C THR A 55 -1.29 -9.77 6.11
N VAL A 56 -0.09 -9.76 5.53
CA VAL A 56 0.87 -10.87 5.55
C VAL A 56 2.06 -10.44 6.41
N ASP A 57 2.58 -11.30 7.28
CA ASP A 57 3.83 -10.99 8.01
C ASP A 57 5.10 -11.27 7.16
N GLU A 58 6.26 -10.97 7.72
CA GLU A 58 7.57 -11.21 7.09
C GLU A 58 7.89 -12.70 6.85
N PHE A 59 7.05 -13.61 7.36
CA PHE A 59 7.16 -15.05 7.18
C PHE A 59 6.10 -15.60 6.21
N GLY A 60 5.37 -14.74 5.50
CA GLY A 60 4.38 -15.17 4.51
C GLY A 60 3.07 -15.70 5.12
N ARG A 61 2.80 -15.43 6.40
CA ARG A 61 1.61 -15.91 7.10
C ARG A 61 0.53 -14.82 7.13
N TRP A 62 -0.72 -15.20 6.88
CA TRP A 62 -1.85 -14.30 7.02
C TRP A 62 -2.08 -13.95 8.49
N THR A 63 -2.02 -12.66 8.82
CA THR A 63 -2.15 -12.14 10.18
C THR A 63 -2.87 -10.77 10.19
N LEU A 64 -2.86 -10.06 11.32
CA LEU A 64 -3.36 -8.69 11.45
C LEU A 64 -2.22 -7.71 11.75
N LEU A 65 -2.28 -6.48 11.23
CA LEU A 65 -1.28 -5.45 11.52
C LEU A 65 -1.18 -5.13 13.02
N ALA A 66 -2.32 -4.94 13.70
CA ALA A 66 -2.31 -4.60 15.13
C ALA A 66 -2.22 -5.80 16.07
N ARG A 67 -2.34 -7.02 15.54
CA ARG A 67 -2.32 -8.28 16.30
C ARG A 67 -1.55 -9.33 15.51
N PRO A 68 -0.22 -9.15 15.37
CA PRO A 68 0.62 -10.05 14.59
C PRO A 68 0.64 -11.48 15.17
N ASP A 69 0.22 -11.64 16.43
CA ASP A 69 0.03 -12.92 17.14
C ASP A 69 -1.17 -13.74 16.65
N ARG A 70 -2.04 -13.19 15.78
CA ARG A 70 -3.26 -13.85 15.31
C ARG A 70 -3.16 -14.29 13.87
N PHE A 71 -3.00 -15.60 13.67
CA PHE A 71 -2.86 -16.20 12.35
C PHE A 71 -4.17 -16.75 11.78
N PHE A 72 -4.26 -16.78 10.45
CA PHE A 72 -5.42 -17.30 9.74
C PHE A 72 -4.99 -18.20 8.59
N THR A 73 -5.82 -19.20 8.30
CA THR A 73 -5.61 -20.11 7.16
C THR A 73 -6.19 -19.58 5.85
N ARG A 74 -7.03 -18.54 5.90
CA ARG A 74 -7.65 -17.93 4.73
C ARG A 74 -7.05 -16.55 4.45
N PRO A 75 -6.91 -16.18 3.17
CA PRO A 75 -6.30 -14.93 2.78
C PRO A 75 -7.18 -13.74 3.15
N GLY A 76 -6.55 -12.59 3.37
CA GLY A 76 -7.29 -11.38 3.72
C GLY A 76 -6.39 -10.16 3.84
N LEU A 77 -6.68 -9.11 3.08
CA LEU A 77 -5.91 -7.86 3.06
C LEU A 77 -6.83 -6.64 3.20
N ASN A 78 -6.55 -5.75 4.14
CA ASN A 78 -7.08 -4.39 4.08
C ASN A 78 -6.24 -3.53 3.12
N CYS A 79 -6.53 -2.23 3.02
CA CYS A 79 -5.79 -1.32 2.15
C CYS A 79 -4.29 -1.26 2.51
N SER A 80 -3.98 -1.16 3.80
CA SER A 80 -2.60 -1.12 4.30
C SER A 80 -1.85 -2.43 4.10
N GLY A 81 -2.45 -3.58 4.43
CA GLY A 81 -1.85 -4.89 4.22
C GLY A 81 -1.61 -5.19 2.75
N LEU A 82 -2.51 -4.74 1.85
CA LEU A 82 -2.26 -4.81 0.41
C LEU A 82 -1.04 -3.98 0.02
N LEU A 83 -0.95 -2.73 0.49
CA LEU A 83 0.18 -1.87 0.18
C LEU A 83 1.51 -2.42 0.73
N VAL A 84 1.53 -2.94 1.96
CA VAL A 84 2.71 -3.61 2.56
C VAL A 84 3.13 -4.78 1.69
N SER A 85 2.17 -5.65 1.32
CA SER A 85 2.46 -6.84 0.52
C SER A 85 3.00 -6.47 -0.86
N LEU A 86 2.36 -5.53 -1.55
CA LEU A 86 2.84 -5.01 -2.83
C LEU A 86 4.23 -4.38 -2.70
N GLY A 87 4.44 -3.57 -1.66
CA GLY A 87 5.72 -2.93 -1.37
C GLY A 87 6.85 -3.94 -1.20
N ARG A 88 6.60 -5.07 -0.52
CA ARG A 88 7.63 -6.11 -0.36
C ARG A 88 8.15 -6.61 -1.70
N PHE A 89 7.25 -7.03 -2.59
CA PHE A 89 7.65 -7.64 -3.87
C PHE A 89 8.13 -6.61 -4.89
N LEU A 90 7.54 -5.42 -4.92
CA LEU A 90 7.93 -4.37 -5.86
C LEU A 90 9.24 -3.67 -5.47
N LEU A 91 9.53 -3.54 -4.17
CA LEU A 91 10.77 -2.94 -3.69
C LEU A 91 11.85 -3.99 -3.39
N GLY A 92 11.54 -5.28 -3.54
CA GLY A 92 12.45 -6.38 -3.23
C GLY A 92 12.91 -6.44 -1.77
N LYS A 93 12.09 -5.94 -0.83
CA LYS A 93 12.45 -5.83 0.59
C LYS A 93 11.44 -6.54 1.48
N ASN A 94 11.89 -7.48 2.30
CA ASN A 94 11.01 -8.17 3.24
C ASN A 94 10.79 -7.36 4.53
N PHE A 95 9.95 -6.31 4.46
CA PHE A 95 9.62 -5.49 5.63
C PHE A 95 8.97 -6.33 6.75
N THR A 96 9.39 -6.12 8.00
CA THR A 96 8.68 -6.62 9.19
C THR A 96 7.43 -5.81 9.48
N LEU A 97 6.48 -6.40 10.21
CA LEU A 97 5.29 -5.65 10.63
C LEU A 97 5.62 -4.49 11.59
N ASP A 98 6.68 -4.63 12.39
CA ASP A 98 7.13 -3.56 13.30
C ASP A 98 7.71 -2.36 12.52
N GLU A 99 8.47 -2.61 11.46
CA GLU A 99 9.01 -1.54 10.61
C GLU A 99 7.91 -0.73 9.93
N VAL A 100 6.88 -1.38 9.39
CA VAL A 100 5.80 -0.68 8.66
C VAL A 100 4.80 0.02 9.59
N ASN A 101 4.66 -0.46 10.83
CA ASN A 101 3.78 0.13 11.84
C ASN A 101 4.44 1.23 12.69
N ARG A 102 5.71 1.56 12.43
CA ARG A 102 6.45 2.53 13.23
C ARG A 102 5.85 3.93 13.08
N ASP A 103 5.48 4.54 14.20
CA ASP A 103 5.23 5.98 14.30
C ASP A 103 6.59 6.67 14.51
N ALA A 104 7.11 7.32 13.48
CA ALA A 104 8.43 7.93 13.52
C ALA A 104 8.42 9.28 14.27
N LEU A 105 7.29 9.99 14.24
CA LEU A 105 7.16 11.34 14.79
C LEU A 105 6.56 11.34 16.21
N GLY A 106 6.01 10.21 16.66
CA GLY A 106 5.33 10.09 17.95
C GLY A 106 4.06 10.94 18.02
N ASP A 107 3.50 11.32 16.88
CA ASP A 107 2.35 12.22 16.75
C ASP A 107 1.03 11.47 16.59
N SER A 108 1.08 10.13 16.58
CA SER A 108 -0.10 9.32 16.78
C SER A 108 -0.66 9.59 18.18
N GLY A 109 -1.79 10.31 18.24
CA GLY A 109 -2.54 10.60 19.46
C GLY A 109 -2.69 9.47 20.50
N PRO A 110 -3.04 9.82 21.75
CA PRO A 110 -2.80 9.01 22.95
C PRO A 110 -3.50 7.63 23.00
N ASP A 111 -4.53 7.40 22.18
CA ASP A 111 -5.31 6.15 22.14
C ASP A 111 -4.92 5.19 21.01
N SER A 112 -3.95 5.50 20.16
CA SER A 112 -3.49 4.54 19.15
C SER A 112 -2.58 3.49 19.74
N LYS A 113 -3.18 2.53 20.43
CA LYS A 113 -2.54 1.23 20.57
C LYS A 113 -2.35 0.65 19.17
N TRP A 114 -1.09 0.38 18.81
CA TRP A 114 -0.68 -0.35 17.61
C TRP A 114 -0.79 0.41 16.28
N GLY A 115 -0.41 1.70 16.26
CA GLY A 115 -0.19 2.45 15.02
C GLY A 115 -1.44 2.85 14.23
N LYS A 116 -2.64 2.44 14.64
CA LYS A 116 -3.92 2.79 13.98
C LYS A 116 -4.43 4.19 14.36
N ASN A 117 -3.61 5.21 14.22
CA ASN A 117 -4.06 6.57 14.47
C ASN A 117 -4.41 7.33 13.21
N TRP A 118 -4.81 8.59 13.43
CA TRP A 118 -5.08 9.59 12.44
C TRP A 118 -4.03 9.66 11.33
N ASP A 119 -2.75 9.32 11.59
CA ASP A 119 -1.73 9.44 10.56
C ASP A 119 -1.13 8.15 9.99
N TYR A 120 -1.73 7.00 10.31
CA TYR A 120 -1.17 5.71 9.90
C TYR A 120 -0.90 5.58 8.39
N GLY A 121 -1.76 6.18 7.55
CA GLY A 121 -1.58 6.15 6.11
C GLY A 121 -0.32 6.90 5.64
N TRP A 122 0.06 7.99 6.30
CA TRP A 122 1.29 8.72 6.04
C TRP A 122 2.51 7.96 6.54
N ASP A 123 2.49 7.55 7.81
CA ASP A 123 3.56 6.75 8.42
C ASP A 123 3.90 5.53 7.57
N LEU A 124 2.86 4.82 7.11
CA LEU A 124 3.04 3.63 6.29
C LEU A 124 3.77 3.93 4.97
N ILE A 125 3.35 4.94 4.21
CA ILE A 125 4.00 5.24 2.92
C ILE A 125 5.44 5.77 3.13
N MET A 126 5.68 6.44 4.26
CA MET A 126 7.01 6.88 4.67
C MET A 126 7.91 5.72 5.11
N ASN A 127 7.39 4.76 5.87
CA ASN A 127 8.14 3.59 6.32
C ASN A 127 8.52 2.68 5.14
N LEU A 128 7.60 2.47 4.19
CA LEU A 128 7.87 1.67 2.99
C LEU A 128 8.92 2.29 2.07
N SER A 129 9.06 3.61 2.10
CA SER A 129 10.03 4.35 1.27
C SER A 129 11.27 4.82 2.05
N LEU A 130 11.43 4.38 3.29
CA LEU A 130 12.55 4.77 4.15
C LEU A 130 13.89 4.34 3.54
N GLY A 131 14.80 5.31 3.40
CA GLY A 131 16.14 5.09 2.82
C GLY A 131 16.15 5.04 1.28
N LEU A 132 15.02 5.28 0.62
CA LEU A 132 14.92 5.39 -0.83
C LEU A 132 14.82 6.85 -1.25
N GLU A 133 15.26 7.16 -2.47
CA GLU A 133 14.95 8.44 -3.11
C GLU A 133 13.42 8.56 -3.24
N ARG A 134 12.86 9.68 -2.76
CA ARG A 134 11.43 9.95 -2.82
C ARG A 134 11.14 11.43 -2.99
N ARG A 135 10.05 11.71 -3.70
CA ARG A 135 9.51 13.06 -3.90
C ARG A 135 7.99 13.02 -3.90
N VAL A 136 7.34 14.13 -3.53
CA VAL A 136 5.89 14.26 -3.65
C VAL A 136 5.56 14.70 -5.08
N ILE A 137 4.62 14.01 -5.72
CA ILE A 137 4.08 14.45 -7.02
C ILE A 137 2.90 15.39 -6.79
N MET A 138 2.98 16.58 -7.38
CA MET A 138 1.99 17.66 -7.24
C MET A 138 1.50 18.13 -8.61
N PRO A 139 0.33 18.78 -8.70
CA PRO A 139 -0.19 19.28 -9.98
C PRO A 139 0.76 20.23 -10.70
N ASP A 140 1.45 21.08 -9.95
CA ASP A 140 2.39 22.09 -10.43
C ASP A 140 3.83 21.57 -10.58
N GLY A 141 4.16 20.38 -10.05
CA GLY A 141 5.53 19.90 -10.11
C GLY A 141 5.83 18.73 -9.19
N TYR A 142 7.05 18.74 -8.67
CA TYR A 142 7.48 17.83 -7.62
C TYR A 142 7.92 18.66 -6.42
N GLU A 143 7.61 18.18 -5.23
CA GLU A 143 8.06 18.76 -3.98
C GLU A 143 8.98 17.78 -3.24
N PRO A 144 9.96 18.28 -2.46
CA PRO A 144 10.70 17.43 -1.54
C PRO A 144 9.77 16.84 -0.46
N VAL A 145 10.06 15.62 -0.02
CA VAL A 145 9.36 15.02 1.13
C VAL A 145 9.85 15.69 2.41
N ALA A 146 8.93 16.16 3.24
CA ALA A 146 9.28 16.79 4.51
C ALA A 146 9.45 15.71 5.59
N GLU A 147 10.68 15.21 5.75
CA GLU A 147 11.04 14.08 6.64
C GLU A 147 10.69 14.27 8.12
N VAL A 148 10.50 15.51 8.57
CA VAL A 148 10.25 15.89 9.98
C VAL A 148 8.93 16.61 10.21
N GLN A 149 8.09 16.72 9.17
CA GLN A 149 6.79 17.36 9.28
C GLN A 149 5.69 16.29 9.32
N GLY A 150 4.77 16.41 10.28
CA GLY A 150 3.59 15.55 10.36
C GLY A 150 2.60 15.82 9.21
N ALA A 151 1.59 14.96 9.08
CA ALA A 151 0.56 15.08 8.03
C ALA A 151 -0.16 16.41 7.95
N GLU A 152 -0.12 17.24 9.00
CA GLU A 152 -0.75 18.55 8.95
C GLU A 152 -0.15 19.48 7.88
N ASN A 153 1.08 19.22 7.41
CA ASN A 153 1.80 20.10 6.49
C ASN A 153 1.85 19.58 5.05
N GLN A 154 1.93 18.27 4.83
CA GLN A 154 2.06 17.70 3.48
C GLN A 154 0.76 17.00 3.05
N ARG A 155 -0.24 17.80 2.66
CA ARG A 155 -1.63 17.34 2.46
C ARG A 155 -1.88 16.77 1.07
N GLY A 156 -1.02 17.07 0.10
CA GLY A 156 -1.26 16.82 -1.32
C GLY A 156 -2.40 17.69 -1.87
N PHE A 157 -3.16 17.17 -2.84
CA PHE A 157 -4.10 17.95 -3.64
C PHE A 157 -5.57 17.47 -3.51
N ASP A 158 -6.55 18.25 -3.98
CA ASP A 158 -7.98 17.88 -3.87
C ASP A 158 -8.30 16.66 -4.73
N LEU A 159 -8.73 15.58 -4.09
CA LEU A 159 -9.04 14.31 -4.76
C LEU A 159 -10.17 14.46 -5.79
N GLN A 160 -11.05 15.44 -5.63
CA GLN A 160 -12.19 15.66 -6.52
C GLN A 160 -11.88 16.57 -7.71
N ASP A 161 -10.73 17.23 -7.76
CA ASP A 161 -10.39 18.20 -8.80
C ASP A 161 -9.89 17.52 -10.08
N ASP A 162 -10.64 17.64 -11.18
CA ASP A 162 -10.27 17.07 -12.49
C ASP A 162 -8.99 17.67 -13.07
N GLY A 163 -8.78 18.98 -12.90
CA GLY A 163 -7.61 19.68 -13.44
C GLY A 163 -6.30 19.26 -12.76
N MET A 164 -6.37 18.98 -11.46
CA MET A 164 -5.23 18.43 -10.71
C MET A 164 -4.89 17.02 -11.22
N TRP A 165 -5.88 16.16 -11.43
CA TRP A 165 -5.65 14.82 -11.98
C TRP A 165 -5.08 14.84 -13.40
N SER A 166 -5.56 15.73 -14.27
CA SER A 166 -5.01 15.88 -15.62
C SER A 166 -3.55 16.35 -15.63
N SER A 167 -3.10 17.00 -14.55
CA SER A 167 -1.72 17.47 -14.40
C SER A 167 -0.81 16.41 -13.77
N VAL A 168 -1.35 15.56 -12.89
CA VAL A 168 -0.60 14.55 -12.13
C VAL A 168 -0.42 13.25 -12.89
N LEU A 169 -1.48 12.69 -13.50
CA LEU A 169 -1.39 11.36 -14.14
C LEU A 169 -0.32 11.27 -15.25
N PRO A 170 -0.14 12.28 -16.13
CA PRO A 170 0.87 12.21 -17.19
C PRO A 170 2.32 12.19 -16.70
N ARG A 171 2.56 12.54 -15.42
CA ARG A 171 3.89 12.53 -14.81
C ARG A 171 4.26 11.17 -14.21
N MET A 172 3.33 10.21 -14.19
CA MET A 172 3.60 8.87 -13.68
C MET A 172 4.28 8.03 -14.76
N GLU A 173 5.46 7.51 -14.45
CA GLU A 173 6.33 6.78 -15.37
C GLU A 173 6.42 5.29 -15.00
N PRO A 174 6.61 4.40 -16.00
CA PRO A 174 6.95 2.99 -15.74
C PRO A 174 8.24 2.86 -14.93
N GLY A 175 8.38 1.78 -14.16
CA GLY A 175 9.56 1.57 -13.31
C GLY A 175 9.58 2.45 -12.06
N ARG A 176 8.44 3.02 -11.67
CA ARG A 176 8.26 3.81 -10.44
C ARG A 176 7.13 3.23 -9.59
N PHE A 177 7.29 3.36 -8.28
CA PHE A 177 6.34 3.00 -7.23
C PHE A 177 5.67 4.27 -6.73
N TYR A 178 4.34 4.35 -6.86
CA TYR A 178 3.56 5.53 -6.45
C TYR A 178 2.61 5.24 -5.28
N PRO A 179 3.13 5.02 -4.06
CA PRO A 179 2.28 4.83 -2.90
C PRO A 179 1.57 6.14 -2.58
N PHE A 180 0.30 6.05 -2.22
CA PHE A 180 -0.47 7.23 -1.85
C PHE A 180 -1.22 7.02 -0.55
N SER A 181 -1.53 8.14 0.10
CA SER A 181 -2.46 8.21 1.21
C SER A 181 -3.56 9.23 0.92
N ILE A 182 -4.78 8.93 1.39
CA ILE A 182 -5.93 9.82 1.31
C ILE A 182 -6.23 10.34 2.71
N SER A 183 -6.31 11.65 2.83
CA SER A 183 -6.56 12.34 4.08
C SER A 183 -7.89 13.09 4.08
N LYS A 184 -8.45 13.30 5.28
CA LYS A 184 -9.61 14.16 5.52
C LYS A 184 -9.44 14.92 6.83
N ALA A 185 -10.08 16.08 6.95
CA ALA A 185 -10.08 16.83 8.19
C ALA A 185 -10.71 16.01 9.34
N ARG A 186 -10.08 16.03 10.52
CA ARG A 186 -10.58 15.47 11.77
C ARG A 186 -10.12 16.34 12.95
N GLY A 187 -11.05 17.03 13.60
CA GLY A 187 -10.72 17.99 14.66
C GLY A 187 -9.86 19.13 14.11
N ARG A 188 -8.67 19.32 14.70
CA ARG A 188 -7.69 20.33 14.25
C ARG A 188 -6.66 19.81 13.23
N GLY A 189 -6.68 18.53 12.91
CA GLY A 189 -5.68 17.87 12.07
C GLY A 189 -6.26 17.13 10.86
N TRP A 190 -5.39 16.40 10.16
CA TRP A 190 -5.71 15.58 9.00
C TRP A 190 -5.55 14.10 9.32
N LEU A 191 -6.60 13.32 9.06
CA LEU A 191 -6.58 11.87 9.23
C LEU A 191 -6.29 11.22 7.87
N HIS A 192 -5.12 10.58 7.72
CA HIS A 192 -4.72 9.70 6.61
C HIS A 192 -5.31 8.30 6.80
N TYR A 193 -6.54 8.11 6.32
CA TYR A 193 -7.36 6.93 6.64
C TYR A 193 -7.34 5.81 5.60
N HIS A 194 -6.75 6.06 4.43
CA HIS A 194 -6.73 5.09 3.34
C HIS A 194 -5.44 5.21 2.56
N VAL A 195 -4.95 4.09 2.04
CA VAL A 195 -3.75 4.02 1.22
C VAL A 195 -3.98 3.15 -0.01
N GLY A 196 -3.11 3.30 -0.99
CA GLY A 196 -3.05 2.43 -2.15
C GLY A 196 -1.79 2.67 -2.96
N LEU A 197 -1.79 2.14 -4.18
CA LEU A 197 -0.66 2.22 -5.08
C LEU A 197 -1.13 2.61 -6.49
N PHE A 198 -0.40 3.49 -7.16
CA PHE A 198 -0.44 3.60 -8.61
C PHE A 198 0.79 2.95 -9.25
N LEU A 199 0.60 2.35 -10.42
CA LEU A 199 1.67 1.87 -11.30
C LEU A 199 1.36 2.31 -12.74
N ALA A 200 2.32 2.93 -13.41
CA ALA A 200 2.19 3.28 -14.82
C ALA A 200 2.70 2.13 -15.71
N ASP A 201 2.03 1.92 -16.83
CA ASP A 201 2.47 0.98 -17.86
C ASP A 201 3.24 1.69 -18.99
N GLY A 202 4.01 0.93 -19.77
CA GLY A 202 4.76 1.45 -20.92
C GLY A 202 3.90 1.99 -22.07
N ARG A 203 2.57 2.04 -21.92
CA ARG A 203 1.60 2.55 -22.90
C ARG A 203 0.91 3.82 -22.42
N GLY A 204 1.39 4.43 -21.33
CA GLY A 204 0.85 5.67 -20.78
C GLY A 204 -0.43 5.48 -19.95
N LYS A 205 -0.78 4.25 -19.57
CA LYS A 205 -1.89 4.01 -18.65
C LYS A 205 -1.39 4.02 -17.22
N VAL A 206 -2.23 4.49 -16.31
CA VAL A 206 -1.98 4.44 -14.87
C VAL A 206 -2.99 3.51 -14.22
N TRP A 207 -2.49 2.51 -13.51
CA TRP A 207 -3.28 1.50 -12.81
C TRP A 207 -3.27 1.77 -11.31
N LEU A 208 -4.47 1.94 -10.74
CA LEU A 208 -4.69 1.97 -9.30
C LEU A 208 -4.81 0.55 -8.77
N TYR A 209 -4.15 0.25 -7.66
CA TYR A 209 -4.33 -0.94 -6.84
C TYR A 209 -4.74 -0.53 -5.42
N GLN A 210 -5.85 -1.07 -4.94
CA GLN A 210 -6.31 -0.86 -3.57
C GLN A 210 -7.23 -2.00 -3.10
N SER A 211 -7.40 -2.12 -1.79
CA SER A 211 -8.36 -3.02 -1.17
C SER A 211 -9.45 -2.21 -0.47
N THR A 212 -10.72 -2.56 -0.68
CA THR A 212 -11.86 -1.91 -0.01
C THR A 212 -12.78 -2.95 0.60
N ARG A 213 -13.47 -2.56 1.68
CA ARG A 213 -14.39 -3.43 2.44
C ARG A 213 -15.46 -4.10 1.57
N THR A 214 -15.86 -3.45 0.48
CA THR A 214 -16.92 -3.92 -0.43
C THR A 214 -16.39 -4.61 -1.69
N GLY A 215 -15.08 -4.55 -1.97
CA GLY A 215 -14.55 -4.83 -3.31
C GLY A 215 -13.36 -5.79 -3.38
N ASN A 216 -12.89 -6.32 -2.24
CA ASN A 216 -11.63 -7.09 -2.15
C ASN A 216 -10.45 -6.23 -2.65
N ALA A 217 -9.27 -6.83 -2.82
CA ALA A 217 -8.18 -6.22 -3.59
C ALA A 217 -8.57 -6.14 -5.08
N TYR A 218 -8.53 -4.94 -5.67
CA TYR A 218 -8.89 -4.72 -7.06
C TYR A 218 -8.00 -3.67 -7.72
N ARG A 219 -8.14 -3.55 -9.05
CA ARG A 219 -7.51 -2.49 -9.84
C ARG A 219 -8.48 -1.69 -10.69
N ALA A 220 -8.09 -0.47 -11.04
CA ALA A 220 -8.81 0.40 -11.98
C ALA A 220 -7.83 1.19 -12.86
N GLU A 221 -8.18 1.43 -14.12
CA GLU A 221 -7.40 2.26 -15.03
C GLU A 221 -7.75 3.75 -14.80
N MET A 222 -6.84 4.50 -14.19
CA MET A 222 -7.05 5.90 -13.77
C MET A 222 -7.04 6.89 -14.91
N THR A 223 -6.35 6.55 -16.00
CA THR A 223 -6.37 7.30 -17.27
C THR A 223 -7.69 7.14 -18.02
N SER A 224 -8.51 6.15 -17.65
CA SER A 224 -9.84 5.97 -18.24
C SER A 224 -10.88 6.83 -17.50
N PRO A 225 -11.84 7.46 -18.22
CA PRO A 225 -12.93 8.19 -17.58
C PRO A 225 -13.75 7.32 -16.61
N ALA A 226 -13.92 6.03 -16.92
CA ALA A 226 -14.67 5.10 -16.07
C ALA A 226 -13.93 4.80 -14.75
N GLY A 227 -12.62 4.55 -14.80
CA GLY A 227 -11.82 4.30 -13.61
C GLY A 227 -11.72 5.53 -12.71
N MET A 228 -11.45 6.70 -13.29
CA MET A 228 -11.41 7.96 -12.53
C MET A 228 -12.75 8.27 -11.85
N ARG A 229 -13.88 8.16 -12.57
CA ARG A 229 -15.20 8.36 -11.97
C ARG A 229 -15.46 7.40 -10.81
N ARG A 230 -15.15 6.11 -10.98
CA ARG A 230 -15.33 5.11 -9.92
C ARG A 230 -14.48 5.43 -8.70
N PHE A 231 -13.23 5.85 -8.90
CA PHE A 231 -12.33 6.25 -7.82
C PHE A 231 -12.86 7.47 -7.07
N LYS A 232 -13.23 8.54 -7.78
CA LYS A 232 -13.79 9.74 -7.18
C LYS A 232 -15.08 9.49 -6.43
N GLU A 233 -15.96 8.63 -6.94
CA GLU A 233 -17.21 8.27 -6.25
C GLU A 233 -16.95 7.48 -4.97
N ALA A 234 -16.02 6.52 -4.98
CA ALA A 234 -15.62 5.78 -3.78
C ALA A 234 -15.10 6.69 -2.66
N PHE A 235 -14.52 7.83 -3.04
CA PHE A 235 -14.00 8.85 -2.12
C PHE A 235 -14.74 10.17 -2.19
N ARG A 236 -16.02 10.17 -2.59
CA ARG A 236 -16.80 11.39 -2.71
C ARG A 236 -16.82 12.18 -1.40
N ARG A 237 -16.92 13.50 -1.51
CA ARG A 237 -17.03 14.40 -0.35
C ARG A 237 -18.16 13.93 0.55
N THR A 238 -17.81 13.62 1.80
CA THR A 238 -18.77 13.30 2.86
C THR A 238 -19.01 14.57 3.69
N ARG A 239 -19.94 14.51 4.65
CA ARG A 239 -20.20 15.58 5.62
C ARG A 239 -18.95 16.10 6.35
N THR A 240 -17.88 15.32 6.38
CA THR A 240 -16.59 15.59 7.04
C THR A 240 -15.61 16.41 6.20
N GLY A 241 -16.03 16.99 5.06
CA GLY A 241 -15.24 17.97 4.32
C GLY A 241 -14.44 17.41 3.13
N VAL A 242 -13.48 18.21 2.67
CA VAL A 242 -12.61 17.94 1.51
C VAL A 242 -11.67 16.77 1.82
N LYS A 243 -11.54 15.85 0.87
CA LYS A 243 -10.53 14.78 0.92
C LYS A 243 -9.36 15.16 0.05
N LYS A 244 -8.16 14.96 0.56
CA LYS A 244 -6.92 15.21 -0.16
C LYS A 244 -6.22 13.89 -0.47
N ILE A 245 -5.39 13.89 -1.50
CA ILE A 245 -4.52 12.76 -1.83
C ILE A 245 -3.08 13.25 -1.89
N LEU A 246 -2.21 12.54 -1.19
CA LEU A 246 -0.77 12.71 -1.22
C LEU A 246 -0.17 11.47 -1.87
N ILE A 247 0.73 11.68 -2.83
CA ILE A 247 1.34 10.61 -3.61
C ILE A 247 2.85 10.82 -3.54
N LEU A 248 3.59 9.77 -3.17
CA LEU A 248 5.04 9.75 -3.31
C LEU A 248 5.40 9.12 -4.64
N GLU A 249 6.51 9.54 -5.23
CA GLU A 249 7.19 8.81 -6.28
C GLU A 249 8.48 8.22 -5.71
N VAL A 250 8.67 6.92 -5.93
CA VAL A 250 9.85 6.17 -5.51
C VAL A 250 10.37 5.36 -6.70
N PRO A 251 11.66 5.38 -7.05
CA PRO A 251 12.20 4.49 -8.07
C PRO A 251 12.02 3.02 -7.71
N LEU A 252 11.54 2.19 -8.65
CA LEU A 252 11.60 0.75 -8.47
C LEU A 252 13.04 0.26 -8.68
N PRO A 253 13.47 -0.76 -7.92
CA PRO A 253 14.74 -1.45 -8.17
C PRO A 253 14.72 -2.13 -9.54
N GLU A 254 15.91 -2.39 -10.10
CA GLU A 254 16.05 -2.92 -11.47
C GLU A 254 15.26 -4.22 -11.71
N HIS A 255 15.18 -5.10 -10.71
CA HIS A 255 14.46 -6.38 -10.81
C HIS A 255 12.93 -6.25 -10.91
N SER A 256 12.39 -5.06 -10.67
CA SER A 256 10.95 -4.77 -10.73
C SER A 256 10.59 -3.76 -11.81
N ARG A 257 11.53 -3.41 -12.70
CA ARG A 257 11.27 -2.55 -13.85
C ARG A 257 10.69 -3.40 -15.00
N PRO A 258 9.70 -2.88 -15.73
CA PRO A 258 9.11 -3.55 -16.89
C PRO A 258 10.11 -3.72 -18.05
#